data_AF-A0A957N501-F1
#
_entry.id   AF-A0A957N501-F1
#
_cell.length_a   1.000
_cell.length_b   1.000
_cell.length_c   1.000
_cell.angle_alpha   90.00
_cell.angle_beta   90.00
_cell.angle_gamma   90.00
#
_symmetry.space_group_name_H-M   'P 1'
#
loop_
_entity.id
_entity.type
_entity.pdbx_description
1 polymer ?
#
loop_
_entity_poly.entity_id
_entity_poly.type
_entity_poly.pdbx_seq_one_letter_code
_entity_poly.pdbx_strand_id
1 'polypeptide(L)'
;MKAMMFLPGRDEPAAIFDEIKIVTMNDNHKASPVRIFYKSNRLNASKIMVELFRDNKMLLKLEDGREAQVMLQHNSLDMEGNAVGVLRVLGDMSQ
;
A
#
# COMPACT_ATOMS: atom_id res chain seq x y z
N MET A 1 -2.93 -11.16 6.18
CA MET A 1 -3.04 -11.07 4.71
C MET A 1 -1.88 -10.24 4.22
N LYS A 2 -1.18 -10.72 3.19
CA LYS A 2 -0.06 -10.03 2.55
C LYS A 2 -0.51 -9.21 1.34
N ALA A 3 0.34 -8.29 0.92
CA ALA A 3 0.16 -7.58 -0.33
C ALA A 3 1.50 -7.27 -1.01
N MET A 4 1.47 -7.19 -2.33
CA MET A 4 2.61 -6.81 -3.16
C MET A 4 2.28 -5.52 -3.90
N MET A 5 3.21 -4.57 -3.89
CA MET A 5 3.05 -3.28 -4.53
C MET A 5 3.98 -3.18 -5.74
N PHE A 6 3.43 -2.71 -6.87
CA PHE A 6 4.11 -2.61 -8.14
C PHE A 6 4.11 -1.16 -8.62
N LEU A 7 5.19 -0.76 -9.28
CA LEU A 7 5.28 0.53 -9.95
C LEU A 7 4.67 0.45 -11.34
N PRO A 8 4.19 1.58 -11.90
CA PRO A 8 3.73 1.63 -13.28
C PRO A 8 4.77 1.04 -14.24
N GLY A 9 4.34 0.08 -15.07
CA GLY A 9 5.18 -0.53 -16.09
C GLY A 9 6.28 -1.46 -15.55
N ARG A 10 6.18 -1.93 -14.29
CA ARG A 10 7.12 -2.92 -13.72
C ARG A 10 6.39 -4.17 -13.26
N ASP A 11 6.93 -5.32 -13.66
CA ASP A 11 6.41 -6.64 -13.27
C ASP A 11 7.01 -7.14 -11.95
N GLU A 12 8.08 -6.51 -11.46
CA GLU A 12 8.67 -6.85 -10.16
C GLU A 12 8.03 -6.03 -9.03
N PRO A 13 7.75 -6.67 -7.87
CA PRO A 13 7.20 -5.95 -6.73
C PRO A 13 8.24 -4.99 -6.14
N ALA A 14 7.86 -3.72 -6.06
CA ALA A 14 8.62 -2.66 -5.42
C ALA A 14 8.57 -2.76 -3.89
N ALA A 15 7.47 -3.26 -3.34
CA ALA A 15 7.35 -3.55 -1.90
C ALA A 15 6.51 -4.80 -1.64
N ILE A 16 6.77 -5.44 -0.50
CA ILE A 16 5.98 -6.54 0.04
C ILE A 16 5.54 -6.12 1.44
N PHE A 17 4.24 -6.14 1.67
CA PHE A 17 3.63 -5.85 2.96
C PHE A 17 3.25 -7.17 3.62
N ASP A 18 3.80 -7.39 4.82
CA ASP A 18 3.60 -8.61 5.60
C ASP A 18 2.20 -8.65 6.20
N GLU A 19 1.71 -7.49 6.62
CA GLU A 19 0.38 -7.32 7.17
C GLU A 19 -0.32 -6.15 6.51
N ILE A 20 -1.61 -6.33 6.23
CA ILE A 20 -2.47 -5.26 5.75
C ILE A 20 -3.83 -5.28 6.45
N LYS A 21 -4.40 -4.09 6.63
CA LYS A 21 -5.74 -3.87 7.15
C LYS A 21 -6.49 -2.89 6.26
N ILE A 22 -7.64 -3.32 5.74
CA ILE A 22 -8.49 -2.51 4.89
C ILE A 22 -9.57 -1.85 5.76
N VAL A 23 -9.74 -0.54 5.63
CA VAL A 23 -10.71 0.24 6.39
C VAL A 23 -11.48 1.16 5.44
N THR A 24 -12.80 1.14 5.52
CA THR A 24 -13.67 2.06 4.78
C THR A 24 -14.05 3.23 5.68
N MET A 25 -13.64 4.44 5.32
CA MET A 25 -13.97 5.66 6.04
C MET A 25 -15.44 6.04 5.79
N ASN A 26 -16.15 6.45 6.84
CA ASN A 26 -17.59 6.77 6.82
C ASN A 26 -17.91 8.28 6.81
N ASP A 27 -16.90 9.14 7.03
CA ASP A 27 -17.09 10.50 7.54
C ASP A 27 -17.17 11.58 6.44
N ASN A 28 -16.22 11.65 5.50
CA ASN A 28 -16.20 12.70 4.44
C ASN A 28 -15.43 12.30 3.16
N HIS A 29 -15.00 11.04 3.06
CA HIS A 29 -14.11 10.58 1.98
C HIS A 29 -14.87 9.93 0.81
N LYS A 30 -15.95 10.56 0.35
CA LYS A 30 -16.90 9.95 -0.61
C LYS A 30 -16.26 9.50 -1.94
N ALA A 31 -15.24 10.21 -2.42
CA ALA A 31 -14.57 9.89 -3.70
C ALA A 31 -13.55 8.74 -3.60
N SER A 32 -13.02 8.47 -2.41
CA SER A 32 -12.04 7.40 -2.17
C SER A 32 -12.09 7.02 -0.69
N PRO A 33 -13.09 6.23 -0.25
CA PRO A 33 -13.30 5.97 1.18
C PRO A 33 -12.37 4.90 1.74
N VAL A 34 -11.79 4.06 0.87
CA VAL A 34 -11.00 2.90 1.30
C VAL A 34 -9.55 3.32 1.60
N ARG A 35 -9.06 2.87 2.76
CA ARG A 35 -7.67 2.98 3.20
C ARG A 35 -7.10 1.59 3.45
N ILE A 36 -5.85 1.39 3.09
CA ILE A 36 -5.11 0.17 3.36
C ILE A 36 -3.92 0.54 4.24
N PHE A 37 -3.99 0.12 5.49
CA PHE A 37 -2.86 0.19 6.41
C PHE A 37 -1.95 -0.99 6.12
N TYR A 38 -0.65 -0.77 6.12
CA TYR A 38 0.35 -1.82 5.95
C TYR A 38 1.39 -1.81 7.07
N LYS A 39 1.95 -2.98 7.33
CA LYS A 39 3.19 -3.19 8.09
C LYS A 39 4.12 -4.09 7.28
N SER A 40 5.41 -3.79 7.29
CA SER A 40 6.46 -4.61 6.69
C SER A 40 7.65 -4.69 7.65
N ASN A 41 8.03 -5.92 8.02
CA ASN A 41 9.17 -6.18 8.90
C ASN A 41 10.50 -6.02 8.16
N ARG A 42 10.45 -5.93 6.83
CA ARG A 42 11.62 -5.68 6.00
C ARG A 42 11.57 -4.23 5.54
N LEU A 43 12.30 -3.37 6.26
CA LEU A 43 12.92 -2.22 5.62
C LEU A 43 13.76 -2.79 4.47
N ASN A 44 13.19 -2.80 3.26
CA ASN A 44 13.76 -3.43 2.09
C ASN A 44 15.13 -2.81 1.80
N ALA A 45 16.19 -3.40 2.33
CA ALA A 45 17.59 -2.98 2.18
C ALA A 45 18.10 -3.03 0.72
N SER A 46 17.21 -3.20 -0.26
CA SER A 46 17.50 -3.27 -1.69
C SER A 46 16.29 -3.01 -2.60
N LYS A 47 15.08 -2.76 -2.06
CA LYS A 47 13.87 -2.50 -2.86
C LYS A 47 13.24 -1.19 -2.42
N ILE A 48 13.46 -0.21 -3.28
CA ILE A 48 12.99 1.17 -3.33
C ILE A 48 12.09 1.64 -2.17
N MET A 49 12.53 2.69 -1.48
CA MET A 49 11.73 3.40 -0.48
C MET A 49 10.38 3.79 -1.07
N VAL A 50 9.28 3.24 -0.53
CA VAL A 50 7.90 3.55 -0.94
C VAL A 50 7.64 5.06 -0.95
N GLU A 51 8.31 5.79 -0.05
CA GLU A 51 8.30 7.25 0.02
C GLU A 51 8.77 7.94 -1.26
N LEU A 52 9.71 7.36 -2.02
CA LEU A 52 10.19 7.94 -3.28
C LEU A 52 9.10 7.97 -4.36
N PHE A 53 8.03 7.21 -4.17
CA PHE A 53 6.91 7.11 -5.10
C PHE A 53 5.61 7.63 -4.50
N ARG A 54 5.71 8.50 -3.49
CA ARG A 54 4.55 9.10 -2.82
C ARG A 54 3.53 9.73 -3.78
N ASP A 55 4.00 10.30 -4.88
CA ASP A 55 3.18 11.02 -5.84
C ASP A 55 2.78 10.15 -7.05
N ASN A 56 3.21 8.89 -7.08
CA ASN A 56 2.87 7.95 -8.15
C ASN A 56 1.64 7.13 -7.79
N LYS A 57 0.83 6.84 -8.80
CA LYS A 57 -0.18 5.77 -8.71
C LYS A 57 0.54 4.43 -8.79
N MET A 58 0.27 3.56 -7.84
CA MET A 58 0.89 2.24 -7.73
C MET A 58 -0.20 1.17 -7.78
N LEU A 59 0.16 -0.04 -8.23
CA LEU A 59 -0.75 -1.18 -8.20
C LEU A 59 -0.48 -2.00 -6.95
N LEU A 60 -1.51 -2.22 -6.14
CA LEU A 60 -1.46 -3.13 -5.01
C LEU A 60 -2.18 -4.42 -5.39
N LYS A 61 -1.51 -5.55 -5.21
CA LYS A 61 -2.09 -6.89 -5.34
C LYS A 61 -2.16 -7.56 -3.98
N LEU A 62 -3.35 -7.99 -3.60
CA LEU A 62 -3.65 -8.66 -2.35
C LEU A 62 -3.44 -10.16 -2.52
N GLU A 63 -3.06 -10.83 -1.43
CA GLU A 63 -2.87 -12.29 -1.41
C GLU A 63 -4.13 -13.08 -1.79
N ASP A 64 -5.31 -12.49 -1.63
CA ASP A 64 -6.60 -13.09 -2.00
C ASP A 64 -7.02 -12.84 -3.46
N GLY A 65 -6.13 -12.28 -4.28
CA GLY A 65 -6.34 -12.03 -5.71
C GLY A 65 -6.92 -10.66 -6.03
N ARG A 66 -7.38 -9.89 -5.03
CA ARG A 66 -7.89 -8.54 -5.26
C ARG A 66 -6.77 -7.58 -5.65
N GLU A 67 -7.08 -6.62 -6.52
CA GLU A 67 -6.13 -5.61 -6.96
C GLU A 67 -6.71 -4.20 -6.85
N ALA A 68 -5.85 -3.21 -6.62
CA ALA A 68 -6.27 -1.82 -6.51
C ALA A 68 -5.19 -0.83 -6.93
N GLN A 69 -5.59 0.26 -7.58
CA GLN A 69 -4.73 1.43 -7.74
C GLN A 69 -4.66 2.17 -6.41
N VAL A 70 -3.46 2.47 -5.95
CA VAL A 70 -3.23 3.11 -4.65
C VAL A 70 -2.26 4.28 -4.76
N MET A 71 -2.35 5.18 -3.79
CA MET A 71 -1.41 6.28 -3.60
C MET A 71 -0.97 6.31 -2.14
N LEU A 72 0.32 6.59 -1.89
CA LEU A 72 0.81 6.73 -0.54
C LEU A 72 0.21 7.97 0.11
N GLN A 73 -0.37 7.81 1.30
CA GLN A 73 -0.85 8.92 2.10
C GLN A 73 0.08 9.20 3.28
N HIS A 74 0.61 8.14 3.91
CA HIS A 74 1.51 8.24 5.04
C HIS A 74 2.48 7.06 5.08
N ASN A 75 3.71 7.29 5.53
CA ASN A 75 4.70 6.26 5.82
C ASN A 75 5.48 6.69 7.07
N SER A 76 5.84 5.70 7.91
CA SER A 76 6.61 5.88 9.12
C SER A 76 7.29 4.57 9.52
N LEU A 77 8.01 4.61 10.65
CA LEU A 77 8.58 3.44 11.31
C LEU A 77 7.94 3.28 12.68
N ASP A 78 7.57 2.05 13.05
CA ASP A 78 7.14 1.76 14.41
C ASP A 78 8.34 1.64 15.37
N MET A 79 8.08 1.45 16.66
CA MET A 79 9.12 1.37 17.69
C MET A 79 10.04 0.15 17.55
N GLU A 80 9.63 -0.85 16.78
CA GLU A 80 10.41 -2.06 16.46
C GLU A 80 11.22 -1.87 15.17
N GLY A 81 11.09 -0.74 14.49
CA GLY A 81 11.77 -0.42 13.24
C GLY A 81 11.08 -0.97 11.99
N ASN A 82 9.83 -1.43 12.10
CA ASN A 82 9.07 -1.92 10.95
C ASN A 82 8.48 -0.75 10.17
N ALA A 83 8.44 -0.87 8.84
CA ALA A 83 7.79 0.11 7.98
C ALA A 83 6.26 -0.01 8.12
N VAL A 84 5.61 1.09 8.51
CA VAL A 84 4.16 1.18 8.67
C VAL A 84 3.63 2.35 7.88
N GLY A 85 2.46 2.21 7.27
CA GLY A 85 1.91 3.31 6.48
C GLY A 85 0.47 3.12 6.07
N VAL A 86 -0.02 4.11 5.32
CA VAL A 86 -1.39 4.19 4.85
C VAL A 86 -1.40 4.47 3.36
N LEU A 87 -2.08 3.61 2.63
CA LEU A 87 -2.38 3.74 1.22
C LEU A 87 -3.83 4.18 1.06
N ARG A 88 -4.05 5.16 0.19
CA ARG A 88 -5.38 5.52 -0.30
C ARG A 88 -5.68 4.74 -1.56
N VAL A 89 -6.83 4.05 -1.59
CA VAL A 89 -7.32 3.41 -2.82
C VAL A 89 -7.90 4.46 -3.75
N LEU A 90 -7.52 4.40 -5.02
CA LEU A 90 -7.99 5.26 -6.10
C LEU A 90 -9.04 4.49 -6.90
N GLY A 91 -10.32 4.75 -6.64
CA GLY A 91 -11.44 4.02 -7.23
C GLY A 91 -11.81 2.77 -6.44
N ASP A 92 -12.26 1.73 -7.13
CA ASP A 92 -12.69 0.46 -6.54
C ASP A 92 -11.57 -0.58 -6.55
N MET A 93 -11.69 -1.60 -5.69
CA MET A 93 -10.84 -2.79 -5.78
C MET A 93 -11.50 -3.80 -6.72
N SER A 94 -10.73 -4.30 -7.69
CA SER A 94 -11.15 -5.36 -8.60
C SER A 94 -10.70 -6.72 -8.09
N GLN A 95 -11.32 -7.78 -8.62
CA GLN A 95 -10.95 -9.18 -8.39
C GLN A 95 -10.55 -9.83 -9.71
#